data_AF-A0A7K0CMA0-F1
#
_entry.id   AF-A0A7K0CMA0-F1
#
_cell.length_a   1.000
_cell.length_b   1.000
_cell.length_c   1.000
_cell.angle_alpha   90.00
_cell.angle_beta   90.00
_cell.angle_gamma   90.00
#
_symmetry.space_group_name_H-M   'P 1'
#
loop_
_entity.id
_entity.type
_entity.pdbx_description
1 polymer ?
#
loop_
_entity_poly.entity_id
_entity_poly.type
_entity_poly.pdbx_seq_one_letter_code
_entity_poly.pdbx_strand_id
1 'polypeptide(L)'
;MPVLNDGAESARSLLPLLVERPIRLWEYHVSHRTLVMRGRSGDDDPSAYVEVVFTDVLGMKLRSYSYSSLEIREANTGTEMADFVPVPERHRERYLNLVVSGDGAEGFVVCANVHLREGR
;
A
#
# COMPACT_ATOMS: atom_id res chain seq x y z
N MET A 1 21.47 5.66 -14.87
CA MET A 1 21.05 6.36 -13.64
C MET A 1 20.02 7.41 -14.02
N PRO A 2 18.71 7.17 -13.89
CA PRO A 2 17.73 8.24 -13.79
C PRO A 2 17.44 8.53 -12.31
N VAL A 3 17.56 9.80 -11.96
CA VAL A 3 17.19 10.37 -10.67
C VAL A 3 15.68 10.54 -10.68
N LEU A 4 14.95 9.73 -9.91
CA LEU A 4 13.53 9.98 -9.59
C LEU A 4 13.50 10.71 -8.26
N ASN A 5 13.66 12.03 -8.32
CA ASN A 5 13.30 12.93 -7.23
C ASN A 5 11.96 13.56 -7.60
N ASP A 6 10.88 12.84 -7.29
CA ASP A 6 9.51 13.33 -7.41
C ASP A 6 8.87 13.15 -6.03
N GLY A 7 8.17 14.17 -5.54
CA GLY A 7 7.84 14.42 -4.13
C GLY A 7 7.11 13.28 -3.40
N ALA A 8 7.85 12.24 -3.03
CA ALA A 8 7.39 11.21 -2.11
C ALA A 8 7.37 11.83 -0.71
N GLU A 9 6.33 12.63 -0.40
CA GLU A 9 5.92 12.80 0.98
C GLU A 9 5.83 11.40 1.58
N SER A 10 6.63 11.10 2.61
CA SER A 10 6.57 9.82 3.30
C SER A 10 5.12 9.59 3.68
N ALA A 11 4.43 8.67 3.02
CA ALA A 11 2.97 8.62 3.11
C ALA A 11 2.47 8.09 4.46
N ARG A 12 3.38 7.86 5.41
CA ARG A 12 3.05 7.84 6.83
C ARG A 12 2.27 9.11 7.24
N SER A 13 2.59 10.27 6.66
CA SER A 13 1.85 11.53 6.83
C SER A 13 0.48 11.54 6.14
N LEU A 14 0.28 10.65 5.16
CA LEU A 14 -0.97 10.51 4.39
C LEU A 14 -1.90 9.43 4.98
N LEU A 15 -1.51 8.81 6.09
CA LEU A 15 -2.36 7.85 6.79
C LEU A 15 -3.33 8.56 7.74
N PRO A 16 -4.63 8.19 7.77
CA PRO A 16 -5.24 7.16 6.94
C PRO A 16 -5.42 7.60 5.48
N LEU A 17 -5.02 6.74 4.55
CA LEU A 17 -5.14 6.97 3.12
C LEU A 17 -6.43 6.34 2.62
N LEU A 18 -7.35 7.16 2.12
CA LEU A 18 -8.63 6.71 1.57
C LEU A 18 -8.65 6.91 0.04
N VAL A 19 -8.96 5.84 -0.68
CA VAL A 19 -9.15 5.81 -2.12
C VAL A 19 -10.61 5.46 -2.40
N GLU A 20 -11.44 6.48 -2.60
CA GLU A 20 -12.89 6.35 -2.85
C GLU A 20 -13.22 5.98 -4.31
N ARG A 21 -12.42 5.08 -4.90
CA ARG A 21 -12.59 4.66 -6.29
C ARG A 21 -12.08 3.24 -6.50
N PRO A 22 -12.56 2.55 -7.55
CA PRO A 22 -12.15 1.18 -7.83
C PRO A 22 -10.63 1.08 -8.01
N ILE A 23 -10.02 0.23 -7.20
CA ILE A 23 -8.58 -0.02 -7.19
C ILE A 23 -8.35 -1.52 -7.13
N ARG A 24 -7.40 -2.02 -7.92
CA ARG A 24 -7.05 -3.43 -7.95
C ARG A 24 -5.58 -3.64 -7.69
N LEU A 25 -5.24 -4.84 -7.24
CA LEU A 25 -3.87 -5.32 -7.30
C LEU A 25 -3.42 -5.28 -8.77
N TRP A 26 -2.30 -4.60 -9.02
CA TRP A 26 -1.76 -4.43 -10.36
C TRP A 26 -0.51 -5.27 -10.54
N GLU A 27 0.51 -5.06 -9.70
CA GLU A 27 1.78 -5.74 -9.80
C GLU A 27 2.33 -6.09 -8.41
N TYR A 28 3.01 -7.23 -8.33
CA TYR A 28 3.79 -7.62 -7.16
C TYR A 28 5.16 -8.12 -7.61
N HIS A 29 6.20 -7.36 -7.27
CA HIS A 29 7.58 -7.70 -7.59
C HIS A 29 8.26 -8.31 -6.38
N VAL A 30 8.42 -9.63 -6.37
CA VAL A 30 9.07 -10.36 -5.26
C VAL A 30 10.51 -9.89 -5.04
N SER A 31 11.29 -9.74 -6.12
CA SER A 31 12.71 -9.35 -6.05
C SER A 31 12.91 -7.92 -5.54
N HIS A 32 11.93 -7.04 -5.75
CA HIS A 32 11.96 -5.65 -5.31
C HIS A 32 11.06 -5.40 -4.11
N ARG A 33 10.41 -6.45 -3.58
CA ARG A 33 9.45 -6.38 -2.48
C ARG A 33 8.49 -5.21 -2.63
N THR A 34 7.95 -5.05 -3.84
CA THR A 34 7.12 -3.91 -4.20
C THR A 34 5.72 -4.41 -4.55
N LEU A 35 4.71 -3.83 -3.92
CA LEU A 35 3.30 -4.08 -4.19
C LEU A 35 2.69 -2.82 -4.77
N VAL A 36 2.01 -2.94 -5.91
CA VAL A 36 1.33 -1.81 -6.57
C VAL A 36 -0.15 -2.14 -6.68
N MET A 37 -0.97 -1.28 -6.11
CA MET A 37 -2.40 -1.26 -6.35
C MET A 37 -2.73 -0.09 -7.27
N ARG A 38 -3.52 -0.30 -8.32
CA ARG A 38 -3.81 0.70 -9.34
C ARG A 38 -5.30 0.86 -9.56
N GLY A 39 -5.74 2.11 -9.52
CA GLY A 39 -7.09 2.55 -9.85
C GLY A 39 -7.04 3.58 -10.96
N ARG A 40 -8.21 3.92 -11.50
CA ARG A 40 -8.34 4.98 -12.51
C ARG A 40 -8.41 6.35 -11.82
N SER A 41 -7.81 7.38 -12.40
CA SER A 41 -7.95 8.75 -11.87
C SER A 41 -9.01 9.51 -12.68
N GLY A 42 -10.23 9.58 -12.14
CA GLY A 42 -11.35 10.32 -12.73
C GLY A 42 -11.99 9.69 -13.97
N ASP A 43 -13.14 10.23 -14.38
CA ASP A 43 -13.90 9.80 -15.57
C ASP A 43 -13.38 10.45 -16.87
N ASP A 44 -12.84 11.66 -16.78
CA ASP A 44 -12.49 12.50 -17.95
C ASP A 44 -11.28 12.02 -18.75
N ASP A 45 -10.36 11.25 -18.14
CA ASP A 45 -9.14 10.78 -18.81
C ASP A 45 -8.98 9.26 -18.62
N PRO A 46 -9.04 8.45 -19.70
CA PRO A 46 -8.90 7.00 -19.60
C PRO A 46 -7.47 6.52 -19.36
N SER A 47 -6.47 7.38 -19.61
CA SER A 47 -5.07 7.12 -19.34
C SER A 47 -4.67 7.47 -17.90
N ALA A 48 -5.39 8.37 -17.25
CA ALA A 48 -5.08 8.82 -15.91
C ALA A 48 -5.29 7.70 -14.88
N TYR A 49 -4.31 7.52 -14.00
CA TYR A 49 -4.32 6.47 -12.99
C TYR A 49 -3.82 6.98 -11.65
N VAL A 50 -4.28 6.30 -10.60
CA VAL A 50 -3.76 6.44 -9.25
C VAL A 50 -3.18 5.10 -8.81
N GLU A 51 -2.01 5.14 -8.20
CA GLU A 51 -1.31 3.98 -7.70
C GLU A 51 -0.99 4.16 -6.22
N VAL A 52 -1.27 3.11 -5.45
CA VAL A 52 -0.75 2.96 -4.10
C VAL A 52 0.41 1.98 -4.19
N VAL A 53 1.61 2.47 -3.86
CA VAL A 53 2.85 1.71 -3.96
C VAL A 53 3.39 1.44 -2.56
N PHE A 54 3.54 0.16 -2.23
CA PHE A 54 4.19 -0.30 -1.01
C PHE A 54 5.59 -0.81 -1.36
N THR A 55 6.60 -0.40 -0.60
CA THR A 55 8.01 -0.71 -0.85
C THR A 55 8.66 -1.42 0.32
N ASP A 56 9.60 -2.32 0.03
CA ASP A 56 10.21 -3.24 1.00
C ASP A 56 9.14 -4.02 1.79
N VAL A 57 8.16 -4.57 1.08
CA VAL A 57 7.11 -5.43 1.61
C VAL A 57 7.72 -6.72 2.15
N LEU A 58 7.56 -6.96 3.45
CA LEU A 58 7.99 -8.19 4.12
C LEU A 58 6.92 -9.27 4.08
N GLY A 59 5.65 -8.88 4.11
CA GLY A 59 4.53 -9.78 4.05
C GLY A 59 3.22 -9.04 3.84
N MET A 60 2.26 -9.74 3.26
CA MET A 60 0.93 -9.21 3.01
C MET A 60 -0.12 -10.31 3.07
N LYS A 61 -1.33 -9.92 3.38
CA LYS A 61 -2.54 -10.74 3.28
C LYS A 61 -3.65 -9.85 2.77
N LEU A 62 -3.88 -9.87 1.47
CA LEU A 62 -5.00 -9.18 0.84
C LEU A 62 -6.22 -10.10 0.83
N ARG A 63 -7.41 -9.53 1.04
CA ARG A 63 -8.68 -10.29 1.00
C ARG A 63 -9.29 -10.35 -0.39
N SER A 64 -9.02 -9.34 -1.21
CA SER A 64 -9.55 -9.24 -2.56
C SER A 64 -8.47 -8.77 -3.53
N TYR A 65 -8.61 -9.18 -4.79
CA TYR A 65 -7.78 -8.68 -5.89
C TYR A 65 -8.23 -7.29 -6.36
N SER A 66 -9.51 -6.96 -6.16
CA SER A 66 -10.13 -5.69 -6.54
C SER A 66 -10.98 -5.17 -5.40
N TYR A 67 -10.96 -3.86 -5.21
CA TYR A 67 -11.67 -3.14 -4.17
C TYR A 67 -12.50 -2.01 -4.80
N SER A 68 -13.76 -1.85 -4.40
CA SER A 68 -14.58 -0.71 -4.87
C SER A 68 -14.12 0.62 -4.27
N SER A 69 -13.64 0.55 -3.03
CA SER A 69 -12.93 1.61 -2.30
C SER A 69 -11.89 0.96 -1.38
N LEU A 70 -10.81 1.67 -1.11
CA LEU A 70 -9.69 1.17 -0.31
C LEU A 70 -9.33 2.17 0.78
N GLU A 71 -9.28 1.70 2.01
CA GLU A 71 -8.75 2.43 3.16
C GLU A 71 -7.46 1.75 3.63
N ILE A 72 -6.42 2.55 3.83
CA ILE A 72 -5.14 2.12 4.37
C ILE A 72 -4.85 2.92 5.63
N ARG A 73 -4.58 2.21 6.73
CA ARG A 73 -4.34 2.82 8.05
C ARG A 73 -3.22 2.10 8.78
N GLU A 74 -2.50 2.80 9.66
CA GLU A 74 -1.58 2.12 10.57
C GLU A 74 -2.37 1.18 11.48
N ALA A 75 -1.90 -0.05 11.62
CA ALA A 75 -2.46 -1.00 12.55
C ALA A 75 -2.08 -0.59 13.98
N ASN A 76 -3.08 -0.50 14.86
CA ASN A 76 -2.82 -0.51 16.29
C ASN A 76 -2.23 -1.88 16.63
N THR A 77 -1.05 -1.91 17.26
CA THR A 77 -0.22 -3.08 17.55
C THR A 77 -1.01 -4.39 17.67
N GLY A 78 -1.16 -5.10 16.55
CA GLY A 78 -1.99 -6.29 16.42
C GLY A 78 -1.15 -7.54 16.33
N THR A 79 -1.48 -8.55 17.14
CA THR A 79 -0.76 -9.83 17.23
C THR A 79 -0.74 -10.62 15.92
N GLU A 80 -1.81 -10.59 15.11
CA GLU A 80 -1.86 -11.35 13.84
C GLU A 80 -0.74 -10.95 12.86
N MET A 81 -0.42 -9.66 12.76
CA MET A 81 0.63 -9.17 11.85
C MET A 81 2.03 -9.51 12.36
N ALA A 82 2.23 -9.43 13.68
CA ALA A 82 3.49 -9.74 14.33
C ALA A 82 3.82 -11.25 14.28
N ASP A 83 2.81 -12.11 14.37
CA ASP A 83 2.95 -13.56 14.18
C ASP A 83 3.20 -13.94 12.71
N PHE A 84 2.57 -13.23 11.76
CA PHE A 84 2.70 -13.55 10.33
C PHE A 84 4.04 -13.12 9.75
N VAL A 85 4.57 -11.96 10.18
CA VAL A 85 5.87 -11.45 9.76
C VAL A 85 6.70 -11.21 11.01
N PRO A 86 7.56 -12.16 11.43
CA PRO A 86 8.46 -11.96 12.56
C PRO A 86 9.54 -10.94 12.18
N VAL A 87 9.23 -9.66 12.30
CA VAL A 87 10.19 -8.57 12.11
C VAL A 87 11.11 -8.53 13.34
N PRO A 88 12.44 -8.72 13.18
CA PRO A 88 13.38 -8.61 14.29
C PRO A 88 13.26 -7.25 14.97
N GLU A 89 13.36 -7.19 16.31
CA GLU A 89 13.19 -5.95 17.09
C GLU A 89 13.98 -4.76 16.52
N ARG A 90 15.24 -5.01 16.13
CA ARG A 90 16.15 -4.03 15.49
C ARG A 90 15.64 -3.40 14.19
N HIS A 91 14.57 -3.93 13.60
CA HIS A 91 13.98 -3.45 12.36
C HIS A 91 12.52 -3.01 12.53
N ARG A 92 11.91 -3.16 13.70
CA ARG A 92 10.49 -2.80 13.92
C ARG A 92 10.21 -1.32 13.65
N GLU A 93 11.16 -0.43 13.98
CA GLU A 93 11.01 1.01 13.73
C GLU A 93 11.05 1.37 12.23
N ARG A 94 11.60 0.48 11.40
CA ARG A 94 11.72 0.68 9.95
C ARG A 94 10.47 0.25 9.18
N TYR A 95 9.68 -0.68 9.71
CA TYR A 95 8.53 -1.25 9.01
C TYR A 95 7.21 -0.76 9.60
N LEU A 96 6.28 -0.42 8.71
CA LEU A 96 4.92 -0.05 9.02
C LEU A 96 4.03 -1.28 8.92
N ASN A 97 3.17 -1.44 9.91
CA ASN A 97 2.07 -2.39 9.88
C ASN A 97 0.84 -1.65 9.37
N LEU A 98 0.40 -1.96 8.17
CA LEU A 98 -0.75 -1.32 7.54
C LEU A 98 -1.92 -2.30 7.46
N VAL A 99 -3.09 -1.85 7.89
CA VAL A 99 -4.36 -2.51 7.59
C VAL A 99 -4.84 -2.00 6.25
N VAL A 100 -5.28 -2.92 5.39
CA VAL A 100 -5.85 -2.64 4.08
C VAL A 100 -7.31 -3.12 4.10
N SER A 101 -8.24 -2.18 4.13
CA SER A 101 -9.67 -2.46 4.27
C SER A 101 -10.42 -2.02 3.02
N GLY A 102 -11.39 -2.82 2.59
CA GLY A 102 -12.26 -2.48 1.47
C GLY A 102 -13.34 -3.53 1.26
N ASP A 103 -14.50 -3.10 0.77
CA ASP A 103 -15.68 -3.96 0.53
C ASP A 103 -16.07 -4.84 1.75
N GLY A 104 -15.93 -4.30 2.96
CA GLY A 104 -16.27 -5.01 4.21
C GLY A 104 -15.26 -6.10 4.63
N ALA A 105 -14.12 -6.22 3.95
CA ALA A 105 -13.06 -7.15 4.28
C ALA A 105 -11.76 -6.43 4.66
N GLU A 106 -11.03 -7.00 5.62
CA GLU A 106 -9.76 -6.45 6.10
C GLU A 106 -8.59 -7.42 5.85
N GLY A 107 -7.55 -6.86 5.24
CA GLY A 107 -6.25 -7.47 5.03
C GLY A 107 -5.14 -6.62 5.67
N PHE A 108 -3.90 -7.00 5.41
CA PHE A 108 -2.75 -6.25 5.92
C PHE A 108 -1.54 -6.29 4.99
N VAL A 109 -0.68 -5.29 5.13
CA VAL A 109 0.63 -5.18 4.45
C VAL A 109 1.66 -4.71 5.47
N VAL A 110 2.80 -5.39 5.52
CA VAL A 110 3.97 -4.98 6.31
C VAL A 110 5.05 -4.50 5.34
N CYS A 111 5.35 -3.20 5.35
CA CYS A 111 6.27 -2.58 4.39
C CYS A 111 7.07 -1.45 5.02
N ALA A 112 8.21 -1.07 4.45
CA ALA A 112 8.99 0.05 4.98
C ALA A 112 8.35 1.41 4.67
N ASN A 113 7.69 1.53 3.52
CA ASN A 113 7.04 2.76 3.12
C ASN A 113 5.86 2.49 2.18
N VAL A 114 4.87 3.37 2.23
CA VAL A 114 3.73 3.44 1.30
C VAL A 114 3.76 4.83 0.65
N HIS A 115 3.25 4.98 -0.57
CA HIS A 115 2.99 6.28 -1.18
C HIS A 115 1.92 6.21 -2.26
N LEU A 116 1.26 7.34 -2.48
CA LEU A 116 0.33 7.55 -3.57
C LEU A 116 1.08 8.17 -4.75
N ARG A 117 0.88 7.63 -5.94
CA ARG A 117 1.41 8.16 -7.20
C ARG A 117 0.26 8.35 -8.17
N GLU A 118 0.17 9.50 -8.80
CA GLU A 118 -0.73 9.72 -9.93
C GLU A 118 0.07 9.81 -11.23
N GLY A 119 -0.53 9.40 -12.33
CA GLY A 119 0.12 9.49 -13.65
C GLY A 119 -0.89 9.52 -14.79
N ARG A 120 -0.37 9.70 -15.99
CA ARG A 120 -1.10 9.72 -17.27
C ARG A 120 -0.32 8.90 -18.29
#